data_AF-A0AAU6LCZ1-F1
#
_entry.id   AF-A0AAU6LCZ1-F1
#
_cell.length_a   1.000
_cell.length_b   1.000
_cell.length_c   1.000
_cell.angle_alpha   90.00
_cell.angle_beta   90.00
_cell.angle_gamma   90.00
#
_symmetry.space_group_name_H-M   'P 1'
#
loop_
_entity.id
_entity.type
_entity.pdbx_description
1 polymer ?
#
loop_
_entity_poly.entity_id
_entity_poly.type
_entity_poly.pdbx_seq_one_letter_code
_entity_poly.pdbx_strand_id
1 'polypeptide(L)'
;MQYKYRFMKDGIGLAADLLAHTEESESAPSGAIQLDQRLHLRLPVGHVYWKDAAWLAYGLSLHTTELSPIADGHRIVVINSFAYPGADYQAEVAALAIDGWVHQNLNTPPCGISVSFDPATPEIPLRLGDRHGSVL
;
A
#
# COMPACT_ATOMS: atom_id res chain seq x y z
N MET A 1 -8.88 -1.92 10.23
CA MET A 1 -9.37 -0.60 9.75
C MET A 1 -9.55 -0.65 8.25
N GLN A 2 -10.67 -0.13 7.74
CA GLN A 2 -11.00 -0.15 6.31
C GLN A 2 -10.54 1.14 5.62
N TYR A 3 -9.96 1.00 4.43
CA TYR A 3 -9.60 2.09 3.53
C TYR A 3 -10.18 1.82 2.13
N LYS A 4 -10.60 2.90 1.45
CA LYS A 4 -11.18 2.83 0.12
C LYS A 4 -10.43 3.79 -0.79
N TYR A 5 -9.60 3.23 -1.67
CA TYR A 5 -8.94 4.00 -2.72
C TYR A 5 -9.91 4.20 -3.88
N ARG A 6 -10.05 5.43 -4.36
CA ARG A 6 -10.86 5.76 -5.53
C ARG A 6 -10.16 6.82 -6.36
N PHE A 7 -9.93 6.52 -7.64
CA PHE A 7 -9.52 7.48 -8.65
C PHE A 7 -10.38 7.24 -9.88
N MET A 8 -11.26 8.19 -10.22
CA MET A 8 -12.16 8.08 -11.37
C MET A 8 -12.02 9.33 -12.24
N LYS A 9 -11.86 9.14 -13.55
CA LYS A 9 -11.81 10.22 -14.54
C LYS A 9 -12.56 9.80 -15.79
N ASP A 10 -13.54 10.61 -16.20
CA ASP A 10 -14.34 10.39 -17.42
C ASP A 10 -14.98 8.98 -17.52
N GLY A 11 -15.34 8.39 -16.38
CA GLY A 11 -15.99 7.08 -16.29
C GLY A 11 -15.04 5.88 -16.23
N ILE A 12 -13.73 6.08 -16.37
CA ILE A 12 -12.68 5.06 -16.22
C ILE A 12 -11.88 5.36 -14.95
N GLY A 13 -11.40 4.32 -14.26
CA GLY A 13 -10.64 4.57 -13.05
C GLY A 13 -10.15 3.34 -12.32
N LEU A 14 -9.56 3.59 -11.16
CA LEU A 14 -9.01 2.61 -10.24
C LEU A 14 -9.79 2.67 -8.93
N ALA A 15 -10.22 1.50 -8.46
CA ALA A 15 -10.89 1.36 -7.18
C ALA A 15 -10.37 0.13 -6.44
N ALA A 16 -10.08 0.33 -5.16
CA ALA A 16 -9.71 -0.77 -4.28
C ALA A 16 -10.25 -0.57 -2.86
N ASP A 17 -10.70 -1.66 -2.27
CA ASP A 17 -11.07 -1.74 -0.86
C ASP A 17 -10.02 -2.56 -0.13
N LEU A 18 -9.44 -1.96 0.90
CA LEU A 18 -8.39 -2.54 1.71
C LEU A 18 -8.86 -2.63 3.17
N LEU A 19 -8.80 -3.81 3.76
CA LEU A 19 -8.97 -3.99 5.19
C LEU A 19 -7.64 -4.43 5.78
N ALA A 20 -7.05 -3.60 6.64
CA ALA A 20 -5.76 -3.87 7.26
C ALA A 20 -5.68 -3.34 8.70
N HIS A 21 -4.75 -3.87 9.47
CA HIS A 21 -4.42 -3.40 10.81
C HIS A 21 -2.92 -3.60 11.10
N THR A 22 -2.43 -3.03 12.20
CA THR A 22 -1.07 -3.26 12.69
C THR A 22 -1.07 -4.21 13.88
N GLU A 23 -0.07 -5.06 13.92
CA GLU A 23 0.32 -5.85 15.09
C GLU A 23 1.79 -5.54 15.42
N GLU A 24 2.18 -5.79 16.67
CA GLU A 24 3.58 -5.78 17.10
C GLU A 24 3.96 -7.18 17.60
N SER A 25 5.21 -7.57 17.39
CA SER A 25 5.74 -8.85 17.86
C SER A 25 7.14 -8.69 18.40
N GLU A 26 7.47 -9.40 19.48
CA GLU A 26 8.83 -9.43 20.04
C GLU A 26 9.84 -10.16 19.13
N SER A 27 9.36 -11.02 18.23
CA SER A 27 10.19 -11.82 17.34
C SER A 27 9.75 -11.67 15.88
N ALA A 28 10.64 -12.01 14.95
CA ALA A 28 10.34 -11.91 13.53
C ALA A 28 9.16 -12.83 13.18
N PRO A 29 8.06 -12.30 12.59
CA PRO A 29 6.88 -13.09 12.32
C PRO A 29 7.12 -14.15 11.24
N SER A 30 6.74 -15.39 11.54
CA SER A 30 6.72 -16.46 10.53
C SER A 30 5.63 -16.21 9.48
N GLY A 31 5.95 -16.45 8.20
CA GLY A 31 4.98 -16.35 7.10
C GLY A 31 4.58 -14.93 6.71
N ALA A 32 5.31 -13.91 7.20
CA ALA A 32 5.20 -12.54 6.71
C ALA A 32 6.34 -12.24 5.73
N ILE A 33 6.09 -11.31 4.81
CA ILE A 33 7.10 -10.75 3.92
C ILE A 33 7.87 -9.70 4.70
N GLN A 34 9.18 -9.88 4.82
CA GLN A 34 10.04 -8.87 5.42
C GLN A 34 10.31 -7.75 4.41
N LEU A 35 9.99 -6.51 4.78
CA LEU A 35 10.21 -5.32 3.95
C LEU A 35 11.44 -4.53 4.41
N ASP A 36 11.68 -4.52 5.71
CA ASP A 36 12.89 -4.00 6.36
C ASP A 36 13.18 -4.82 7.63
N GLN A 37 14.27 -4.54 8.35
CA GLN A 37 14.68 -5.28 9.56
C GLN A 37 13.52 -5.50 10.54
N ARG A 38 12.71 -4.47 10.79
CA ARG A 38 11.61 -4.51 11.76
C ARG A 38 10.22 -4.30 11.17
N LEU A 39 10.10 -4.11 9.85
CA LEU A 39 8.80 -3.95 9.17
C LEU A 39 8.45 -5.18 8.34
N HIS A 40 7.27 -5.72 8.60
CA HIS A 40 6.77 -6.95 7.99
C HIS A 40 5.36 -6.76 7.43
N LEU A 41 5.06 -7.47 6.34
CA LEU A 41 3.74 -7.51 5.71
C LEU A 41 3.16 -8.92 5.81
N ARG A 42 1.98 -9.07 6.42
CA ARG A 42 1.24 -10.33 6.41
C ARG A 42 0.06 -10.22 5.45
N LEU A 43 0.00 -11.13 4.49
CA LEU A 43 -1.08 -11.22 3.50
C LEU A 43 -2.30 -11.98 4.06
N PRO A 44 -3.51 -11.79 3.49
CA PRO A 44 -4.69 -12.57 3.84
C PRO A 44 -4.44 -14.08 3.76
N VAL A 45 -5.05 -14.83 4.67
CA VAL A 45 -5.09 -16.29 4.59
C VAL A 45 -5.99 -16.68 3.41
N GLY A 46 -5.39 -17.22 2.35
CA GLY A 46 -6.10 -17.62 1.12
C GLY A 46 -5.35 -17.22 -0.14
N HIS A 47 -6.06 -17.18 -1.28
CA HIS A 47 -5.48 -16.76 -2.54
C HIS A 47 -5.49 -15.24 -2.67
N VAL A 48 -4.34 -14.62 -2.43
CA VAL A 48 -4.02 -13.29 -2.96
C VAL A 48 -3.34 -13.51 -4.31
N TYR A 49 -3.79 -12.81 -5.34
CA TYR A 49 -3.10 -12.88 -6.60
C TYR A 49 -1.70 -12.26 -6.46
N TRP A 50 -0.68 -12.96 -6.95
CA TRP A 50 0.71 -12.65 -6.63
C TRP A 50 1.13 -11.23 -7.05
N LYS A 51 0.51 -10.66 -8.10
CA LYS A 51 0.77 -9.27 -8.51
C LYS A 51 0.30 -8.28 -7.45
N ASP A 52 -0.85 -8.52 -6.84
CA ASP A 52 -1.41 -7.66 -5.79
C ASP A 52 -0.52 -7.73 -4.55
N ALA A 53 -0.07 -8.94 -4.19
CA ALA A 53 0.89 -9.14 -3.11
C ALA A 53 2.19 -8.37 -3.33
N ALA A 54 2.73 -8.41 -4.56
CA ALA A 54 3.94 -7.67 -4.92
C ALA A 54 3.74 -6.15 -4.82
N TRP A 55 2.61 -5.63 -5.30
CA TRP A 55 2.30 -4.20 -5.23
C TRP A 55 1.97 -3.71 -3.82
N LEU A 56 1.32 -4.53 -2.98
CA LEU A 56 1.14 -4.25 -1.55
C LEU A 56 2.50 -4.17 -0.83
N ALA A 57 3.38 -5.13 -1.08
CA ALA A 57 4.73 -5.14 -0.52
C ALA A 57 5.53 -3.91 -0.97
N TYR A 58 5.47 -3.60 -2.27
CA TYR A 58 6.13 -2.43 -2.84
C TYR A 58 5.61 -1.14 -2.21
N GLY A 59 4.31 -0.89 -2.21
CA GLY A 59 3.73 0.33 -1.64
C GLY A 59 4.11 0.52 -0.16
N LEU A 60 4.03 -0.54 0.64
CA LEU A 60 4.41 -0.47 2.05
C LEU A 60 5.92 -0.27 2.24
N SER A 61 6.78 -0.82 1.36
CA SER A 61 8.23 -0.65 1.45
C SER A 61 8.68 0.82 1.30
N LEU A 62 7.87 1.65 0.64
CA LEU A 62 8.13 3.08 0.47
C LEU A 62 8.03 3.88 1.77
N HIS A 63 7.40 3.30 2.81
CA HIS A 63 7.24 3.90 4.14
C HIS A 63 8.17 3.29 5.20
N THR A 64 9.18 2.52 4.78
CA THR A 64 10.12 1.87 5.72
C THR A 64 10.80 2.87 6.62
N THR A 65 11.21 4.04 6.11
CA THR A 65 11.87 5.07 6.93
C THR A 65 10.97 5.61 8.05
N GLU A 66 9.69 5.77 7.77
CA GLU A 66 8.69 6.33 8.69
C GLU A 66 8.15 5.28 9.67
N LEU A 67 8.10 4.01 9.27
CA LEU A 67 7.50 2.92 10.04
C LEU A 67 8.51 2.04 10.79
N SER A 68 9.79 2.03 10.38
CA SER A 68 10.86 1.27 11.03
C SER A 68 11.36 1.81 12.38
N PRO A 69 11.18 3.09 12.78
CA PRO A 69 11.53 3.56 14.11
C PRO A 69 10.60 2.98 15.18
N ILE A 70 10.86 1.72 15.56
CA ILE A 70 10.27 1.06 16.73
C ILE A 70 11.41 0.74 17.69
N ALA A 71 11.24 1.11 18.96
CA ALA A 71 12.28 0.94 19.98
C ALA A 71 12.67 -0.54 20.14
N ASP A 72 11.67 -1.41 20.22
CA ASP A 72 11.82 -2.86 20.33
C ASP A 72 10.79 -3.60 19.47
N GLY A 73 11.11 -4.86 19.11
CA GLY A 73 10.22 -5.76 18.38
C GLY A 73 10.11 -5.49 16.87
N HIS A 74 9.01 -5.97 16.31
CA HIS A 74 8.69 -5.98 14.89
C HIS A 74 7.28 -5.44 14.68
N ARG A 75 7.14 -4.51 13.73
CA ARG A 75 5.84 -4.02 13.25
C ARG A 75 5.36 -4.87 12.10
N ILE A 76 4.11 -5.28 12.17
CA ILE A 76 3.47 -6.13 11.18
C ILE A 76 2.25 -5.39 10.67
N VAL A 77 2.23 -5.10 9.38
CA VAL A 77 1.00 -4.67 8.71
C VAL A 77 0.29 -5.92 8.22
N VAL A 78 -0.89 -6.19 8.77
CA VAL A 78 -1.69 -7.36 8.46
C VAL A 78 -2.83 -6.94 7.53
N ILE A 79 -2.84 -7.50 6.33
CA ILE A 79 -3.90 -7.32 5.35
C ILE A 79 -4.93 -8.44 5.57
N ASN A 80 -6.14 -8.06 5.97
CA ASN A 80 -7.23 -9.00 6.19
C ASN A 80 -8.00 -9.31 4.90
N SER A 81 -8.21 -8.30 4.05
CA SER A 81 -8.84 -8.46 2.74
C SER A 81 -8.45 -7.34 1.80
N PHE A 82 -8.51 -7.64 0.50
CA PHE A 82 -8.23 -6.71 -0.57
C PHE A 82 -9.14 -7.03 -1.77
N ALA A 83 -9.85 -6.03 -2.29
CA ALA A 83 -10.87 -6.22 -3.33
C ALA A 83 -10.94 -5.04 -4.31
N TYR A 84 -11.48 -5.30 -5.51
CA TYR A 84 -11.55 -4.36 -6.63
C TYR A 84 -13.00 -4.09 -7.04
N PRO A 85 -13.75 -3.23 -6.33
CA PRO A 85 -15.15 -3.02 -6.63
C PRO A 85 -15.34 -2.12 -7.85
N GLY A 86 -15.81 -2.69 -8.96
CA GLY A 86 -16.39 -1.93 -10.08
C GLY A 86 -15.39 -1.10 -10.89
N ALA A 87 -14.13 -1.49 -10.91
CA ALA A 87 -13.09 -0.92 -11.77
C ALA A 87 -12.34 -2.05 -12.51
N ASP A 88 -11.68 -1.71 -13.62
CA ASP A 88 -10.80 -2.64 -14.31
C ASP A 88 -9.66 -3.07 -13.39
N TYR A 89 -9.30 -4.35 -13.47
CA TYR A 89 -8.23 -4.91 -12.65
C TYR A 89 -6.87 -4.32 -13.08
N GLN A 90 -6.23 -3.59 -12.16
CA GLN A 90 -4.87 -3.07 -12.28
C GLN A 90 -4.17 -3.32 -10.95
N ALA A 91 -3.07 -4.07 -10.96
CA ALA A 91 -2.43 -4.53 -9.73
C ALA A 91 -1.80 -3.37 -8.92
N GLU A 92 -1.38 -2.32 -9.64
CA GLU A 92 -0.76 -1.08 -9.18
C GLU A 92 -1.62 -0.34 -8.15
N VAL A 93 -2.95 -0.46 -8.23
CA VAL A 93 -3.87 0.17 -7.27
C VAL A 93 -3.63 -0.34 -5.84
N ALA A 94 -3.04 -1.54 -5.69
CA ALA A 94 -2.71 -2.09 -4.39
C ALA A 94 -1.65 -1.25 -3.67
N ALA A 95 -0.67 -0.72 -4.41
CA ALA A 95 0.32 0.21 -3.86
C ALA A 95 -0.35 1.50 -3.38
N LEU A 96 -1.25 2.07 -4.20
CA LEU A 96 -1.99 3.29 -3.88
C LEU A 96 -2.91 3.11 -2.66
N ALA A 97 -3.57 1.94 -2.57
CA ALA A 97 -4.44 1.61 -1.47
C ALA A 97 -3.68 1.46 -0.15
N ILE A 98 -2.50 0.83 -0.17
CA ILE A 98 -1.69 0.68 1.04
C ILE A 98 -1.05 2.01 1.46
N ASP A 99 -0.53 2.83 0.53
CA ASP A 99 -0.01 4.17 0.83
C ASP A 99 -1.07 5.05 1.50
N GLY A 100 -2.27 5.10 0.90
CA GLY A 100 -3.39 5.84 1.47
C GLY A 100 -3.82 5.32 2.85
N TRP A 101 -3.81 4.01 3.05
CA TRP A 101 -4.11 3.41 4.35
C TRP A 101 -3.04 3.75 5.39
N VAL A 102 -1.74 3.66 5.06
CA VAL A 102 -0.64 3.99 5.97
C VAL A 102 -0.70 5.48 6.33
N HIS A 103 -0.91 6.36 5.34
CA HIS A 103 -1.06 7.79 5.57
C HIS A 103 -2.20 8.08 6.57
N GLN A 104 -3.38 7.53 6.30
CA GLN A 104 -4.57 7.79 7.12
C GLN A 104 -4.51 7.17 8.52
N ASN A 105 -4.01 5.93 8.65
CA ASN A 105 -4.15 5.16 9.88
C ASN A 105 -2.89 5.21 10.76
N LEU A 106 -1.73 5.50 10.19
CA LEU A 106 -0.44 5.53 10.91
C LEU A 106 0.15 6.94 10.97
N ASN A 107 -0.58 7.96 10.51
CA ASN A 107 -0.18 9.37 10.53
C ASN A 107 1.22 9.61 9.91
N THR A 108 1.49 8.91 8.82
CA THR A 108 2.73 9.07 8.04
C THR A 108 2.47 9.97 6.84
N PRO A 109 3.46 10.73 6.34
CA PRO A 109 3.30 11.43 5.06
C PRO A 109 3.03 10.44 3.91
N PRO A 110 2.22 10.81 2.90
CA PRO A 110 2.11 10.02 1.68
C PRO A 110 3.49 9.84 1.04
N CYS A 111 3.79 8.66 0.51
CA CYS A 111 5.10 8.38 -0.09
C CYS A 111 5.25 9.00 -1.50
N GLY A 112 4.19 9.62 -2.02
CA GLY A 112 4.18 10.34 -3.28
C GLY A 112 3.79 9.49 -4.49
N ILE A 113 3.43 8.21 -4.31
CA ILE A 113 2.88 7.44 -5.43
C ILE A 113 1.56 8.04 -5.90
N SER A 114 1.42 8.16 -7.21
CA SER A 114 0.26 8.75 -7.84
C SER A 114 -0.04 8.03 -9.14
N VAL A 115 -1.24 8.29 -9.64
CA VAL A 115 -1.71 7.78 -10.91
C VAL A 115 -2.01 8.95 -11.83
N SER A 116 -1.55 8.84 -13.07
CA SER A 116 -1.89 9.76 -14.14
C SER A 116 -2.72 9.04 -15.20
N PHE A 117 -3.80 9.67 -15.65
CA PHE A 117 -4.57 9.20 -16.79
C PHE A 117 -4.11 9.94 -18.05
N ASP A 118 -3.68 9.19 -19.07
CA ASP A 118 -3.40 9.71 -20.40
C ASP A 118 -4.55 9.32 -21.35
N PRO A 119 -5.34 10.26 -21.88
CA PRO A 119 -6.43 9.94 -22.80
C PRO A 119 -5.97 9.34 -24.14
N ALA A 120 -4.68 9.44 -24.49
CA ALA A 120 -4.12 8.86 -25.71
C ALA A 120 -3.78 7.36 -25.55
N THR A 121 -3.73 6.84 -24.32
CA THR A 121 -3.42 5.43 -24.01
C THR A 121 -4.36 4.90 -22.95
N PRO A 122 -5.03 3.75 -23.14
CA PRO A 122 -5.92 3.18 -22.12
C PRO A 122 -5.19 2.67 -20.87
N GLU A 123 -3.84 2.71 -20.85
CA GLU A 123 -3.03 2.32 -19.70
C GLU A 123 -2.96 3.45 -18.66
N ILE A 124 -3.06 3.09 -17.38
CA ILE A 124 -2.97 4.01 -16.26
C ILE A 124 -1.63 3.75 -15.53
N PRO A 125 -0.54 4.44 -15.89
CA PRO A 125 0.76 4.21 -15.28
C PRO A 125 0.82 4.74 -13.84
N LEU A 126 1.44 3.95 -12.95
CA LEU A 126 1.86 4.40 -11.63
C LEU A 126 3.09 5.31 -11.75
N ARG A 127 3.12 6.42 -11.01
CA ARG A 127 4.23 7.36 -10.93
C ARG A 127 4.68 7.53 -9.49
N LEU A 128 5.99 7.59 -9.24
CA LEU A 128 6.53 8.07 -7.98
C LEU A 128 6.65 9.60 -8.09
N GLY A 129 6.01 10.33 -7.19
CA GLY A 129 6.15 11.78 -7.10
C GLY A 129 7.50 12.16 -6.52
N ASP A 130 8.06 13.28 -6.97
CA ASP A 130 9.26 13.85 -6.36
C ASP A 130 8.95 14.24 -4.91
N ARG A 131 9.71 13.68 -3.96
CA ARG A 131 9.72 14.15 -2.57
C ARG A 131 10.23 15.59 -2.59
N HIS A 132 9.32 16.56 -2.66
CA HIS A 132 9.68 17.94 -2.36
C HIS A 132 10.00 18.01 -0.86
N GLY A 133 11.27 17.81 -0.55
CA GLY A 133 11.86 18.32 0.68
C GLY A 133 11.75 19.84 0.66
N SER A 134 10.63 20.36 1.15
CA SER A 134 10.57 21.75 1.57
C SER A 134 11.13 21.83 2.98
N VAL A 135 12.45 21.87 3.07
CA VAL A 135 13.10 22.59 4.17
C VAL A 135 12.97 24.05 3.81
N LEU A 136 12.02 24.76 4.44
CA LEU A 136 12.14 26.14 4.91
C LEU A 136 11.03 26.38 5.94
#